data_AF-A0A832RJE0-F1
#
_entry.id   AF-A0A832RJE0-F1
#
_cell.length_a   1.000
_cell.length_b   1.000
_cell.length_c   1.000
_cell.angle_alpha   90.00
_cell.angle_beta   90.00
_cell.angle_gamma   90.00
#
_symmetry.space_group_name_H-M   'P 1'
#
loop_
_entity.id
_entity.type
_entity.pdbx_description
1 polymer ?
#
loop_
_entity_poly.entity_id
_entity_poly.type
_entity_poly.pdbx_seq_one_letter_code
_entity_poly.pdbx_strand_id
1 'polypeptide(L)'
;MAKSDKEFEEYEALLDKAYEQLPDRVFESIRFKVPKGYSVIQGNRTIIKNFGDVASTLNRDPQHVLKYLLRELGTSGNVEGNRAILQGKFTHYVINDRVKEYVDNFVICHECNRP
;
A
#
# COMPACT_ATOMS: atom_id res chain seq x y z
N MET A 1 -33.50 -5.98 -40.10
CA MET A 1 -32.03 -6.07 -39.99
C MET A 1 -31.39 -4.71 -39.74
N ALA A 2 -31.83 -3.60 -40.36
CA ALA A 2 -31.22 -2.27 -40.19
C ALA A 2 -31.35 -1.53 -38.83
N LYS A 3 -31.88 -2.16 -37.76
CA LYS A 3 -32.00 -1.51 -36.44
C LYS A 3 -30.79 -1.78 -35.54
N SER A 4 -30.18 -2.97 -35.65
CA SER A 4 -28.99 -3.34 -34.88
C SER A 4 -27.76 -2.56 -35.31
N ASP A 5 -27.62 -2.28 -36.60
CA ASP A 5 -26.39 -1.73 -37.17
C ASP A 5 -26.21 -0.25 -36.78
N LYS A 6 -27.32 0.51 -36.68
CA LYS A 6 -27.29 1.89 -36.18
C LYS A 6 -27.01 2.00 -34.68
N GLU A 7 -27.53 1.06 -33.90
CA GLU A 7 -27.25 0.99 -32.46
C GLU A 7 -25.77 0.61 -32.21
N PHE A 8 -25.17 -0.17 -33.11
CA PHE A 8 -23.75 -0.53 -33.07
C PHE A 8 -22.85 0.66 -33.41
N GLU A 9 -23.16 1.42 -34.47
CA GLU A 9 -22.44 2.65 -34.82
C GLU A 9 -22.54 3.73 -33.73
N GLU A 10 -23.70 3.86 -33.08
CA GLU A 10 -23.89 4.79 -31.96
C GLU A 10 -23.10 4.35 -30.72
N TYR A 11 -23.02 3.05 -30.45
CA TYR A 11 -22.18 2.50 -29.37
C TYR A 11 -20.70 2.76 -29.61
N GLU A 12 -20.19 2.51 -30.82
CA GLU A 12 -18.78 2.76 -31.17
C GLU A 12 -18.42 4.25 -31.03
N ALA A 13 -19.29 5.15 -31.51
CA ALA A 13 -19.07 6.59 -31.38
C ALA A 13 -19.08 7.08 -29.92
N LEU A 14 -19.86 6.44 -29.04
CA LEU A 14 -19.84 6.73 -27.60
C LEU A 14 -18.59 6.16 -26.91
N LEU A 15 -18.14 5.00 -27.36
CA LEU A 15 -16.95 4.32 -26.85
C LEU A 15 -15.68 5.12 -27.18
N ASP A 16 -15.53 5.59 -28.41
CA ASP A 16 -14.37 6.38 -28.85
C ASP A 16 -14.25 7.69 -28.06
N LYS A 17 -15.37 8.38 -27.82
CA LYS A 17 -15.41 9.58 -26.96
C LYS A 17 -15.00 9.29 -25.53
N ALA A 18 -15.37 8.12 -25.00
CA ALA A 18 -14.97 7.72 -23.66
C ALA A 18 -13.46 7.44 -23.58
N TYR A 19 -12.87 6.86 -24.63
CA TYR A 19 -11.42 6.65 -24.73
C TYR A 19 -10.62 7.94 -24.90
N GLU A 20 -11.13 8.93 -25.64
CA GLU A 20 -10.49 10.24 -25.78
C GLU A 20 -10.47 11.06 -24.48
N GLN A 21 -11.44 10.83 -23.58
CA GLN A 21 -11.49 11.50 -22.27
C GLN A 21 -10.60 10.84 -21.21
N LEU A 22 -10.05 9.65 -21.48
CA LEU A 22 -9.16 8.97 -20.56
C LEU A 22 -7.75 9.59 -20.60
N PRO A 23 -7.14 9.92 -19.45
CA PRO A 23 -5.79 10.47 -19.42
C PRO A 23 -4.71 9.44 -19.82
N ASP A 24 -3.71 9.86 -20.60
CA ASP A 24 -2.63 9.01 -21.15
C ASP A 24 -1.77 8.29 -20.09
N ARG A 25 -1.71 8.80 -18.85
CA ARG A 25 -0.78 8.36 -17.80
C ARG A 25 -1.22 7.13 -17.03
N VAL A 26 -1.97 6.24 -17.66
CA VAL A 26 -2.49 5.02 -17.03
C VAL A 26 -1.54 3.83 -17.25
N PHE A 27 -0.43 3.94 -18.00
CA PHE A 27 0.35 2.74 -18.39
C PHE A 27 1.76 2.61 -17.79
N GLU A 28 2.19 3.48 -16.87
CA GLU A 28 3.49 3.30 -16.22
C GLU A 28 3.42 2.27 -15.09
N SER A 29 3.86 1.04 -15.38
CA SER A 29 4.09 0.00 -14.38
C SER A 29 5.33 0.34 -13.54
N ILE A 30 5.21 1.21 -12.55
CA ILE A 30 6.28 1.41 -11.58
C ILE A 30 6.40 0.11 -10.78
N ARG A 31 7.54 -0.59 -10.92
CA ARG A 31 7.83 -1.80 -10.13
C ARG A 31 7.96 -1.40 -8.66
N PHE A 32 6.86 -1.46 -7.92
CA PHE A 32 6.83 -1.19 -6.49
C PHE A 32 7.51 -2.33 -5.74
N LYS A 33 8.56 -2.00 -4.99
CA LYS A 33 9.24 -2.94 -4.12
C LYS A 33 8.83 -2.66 -2.68
N VAL A 34 8.28 -3.67 -2.01
CA VAL A 34 7.94 -3.55 -0.58
C VAL A 34 9.22 -3.26 0.21
N PRO A 35 9.31 -2.13 0.93
CA PRO A 35 10.47 -1.80 1.73
C PRO A 35 10.59 -2.77 2.92
N LYS A 36 11.81 -3.20 3.24
CA LYS A 36 12.06 -4.09 4.38
C LYS A 36 12.29 -3.30 5.66
N GLY A 37 11.58 -3.64 6.72
CA GLY A 37 11.78 -3.11 8.07
C GLY A 37 12.94 -3.81 8.79
N TYR A 38 13.80 -3.01 9.42
CA TYR A 38 14.89 -3.45 10.30
C TYR A 38 14.49 -3.23 11.76
N SER A 39 14.38 -4.31 12.54
CA SER A 39 13.84 -4.34 13.90
C SER A 39 14.84 -4.92 14.91
N VAL A 40 15.32 -4.12 15.85
CA VAL A 40 16.20 -4.60 16.91
C VAL A 40 15.40 -4.87 18.18
N ILE A 41 15.58 -6.07 18.76
CA ILE A 41 15.00 -6.41 20.06
C ILE A 41 15.95 -5.89 21.14
N GLN A 42 15.46 -4.99 21.99
CA GLN A 42 16.18 -4.44 23.13
C GLN A 42 15.41 -4.76 24.42
N GLY A 43 15.87 -5.77 25.15
CA GLY A 43 15.21 -6.24 26.37
C GLY A 43 13.82 -6.84 26.06
N ASN A 44 12.75 -6.17 26.52
CA ASN A 44 11.36 -6.55 26.25
C ASN A 44 10.66 -5.62 25.26
N ARG A 45 11.42 -4.83 24.49
CA ARG A 45 10.90 -3.91 23.48
C ARG A 45 11.52 -4.23 22.13
N THR A 46 10.78 -3.98 21.07
CA THR A 46 11.26 -4.10 19.69
C THR A 46 11.28 -2.72 19.04
N ILE A 47 12.42 -2.33 18.49
CA ILE A 47 12.63 -1.02 17.89
C ILE A 47 12.82 -1.20 16.39
N ILE A 48 11.91 -0.65 15.60
CA ILE A 48 12.03 -0.58 14.13
C ILE A 48 12.81 0.69 13.80
N LYS A 49 14.02 0.55 13.25
CA LYS A 49 14.94 1.69 13.02
C LYS A 49 14.55 2.58 11.85
N ASN A 50 14.05 1.98 10.76
CA ASN A 50 13.75 2.64 9.49
C ASN A 50 12.24 2.79 9.26
N PHE A 51 11.48 3.04 10.32
CA PHE A 51 10.02 3.05 10.25
C PHE A 51 9.49 4.25 9.44
N GLY A 52 10.09 5.43 9.63
CA GLY A 52 9.70 6.61 8.85
C GLY A 52 10.08 6.44 7.38
N ASP A 53 11.26 5.93 7.06
CA ASP A 53 11.67 5.65 5.67
C ASP A 53 10.71 4.67 4.97
N VAL A 54 10.26 3.64 5.68
CA VAL A 54 9.25 2.68 5.21
C VAL A 54 7.92 3.39 4.93
N ALA A 55 7.42 4.20 5.87
CA ALA A 55 6.18 4.95 5.70
C ALA A 55 6.26 5.98 4.55
N SER A 56 7.38 6.67 4.41
CA SER A 56 7.65 7.60 3.30
C SER A 56 7.71 6.88 1.96
N THR A 57 8.32 5.70 1.89
CA THR A 57 8.35 4.88 0.66
C THR A 57 6.95 4.40 0.28
N LEU A 58 6.11 4.09 1.26
CA LEU A 58 4.70 3.73 1.07
C LEU A 58 3.80 4.94 0.76
N ASN A 59 4.33 6.16 0.84
CA ASN A 59 3.58 7.41 0.74
C ASN A 59 2.33 7.43 1.66
N ARG A 60 2.52 6.99 2.90
CA ARG A 60 1.47 6.93 3.93
C ARG A 60 1.93 7.57 5.23
N ASP A 61 0.95 8.02 6.02
CA ASP A 61 1.22 8.58 7.33
C ASP A 61 1.82 7.52 8.28
N PRO A 62 2.95 7.79 8.97
CA PRO A 62 3.58 6.84 9.88
C PRO A 62 2.66 6.37 11.02
N GLN A 63 1.76 7.23 11.53
CA GLN A 63 0.83 6.85 12.59
C GLN A 63 -0.21 5.85 12.11
N HIS A 64 -0.65 5.95 10.85
CA HIS A 64 -1.58 4.98 10.28
C HIS A 64 -0.96 3.58 10.18
N VAL A 65 0.27 3.51 9.66
CA VAL A 65 1.04 2.26 9.59
C VAL A 65 1.28 1.69 10.99
N LEU A 66 1.62 2.55 11.97
CA LEU A 66 1.84 2.10 13.34
C LEU A 66 0.55 1.54 13.94
N LYS A 67 -0.57 2.24 13.80
CA LYS A 67 -1.87 1.80 14.35
C LYS A 67 -2.27 0.43 13.80
N TYR A 68 -2.02 0.18 12.52
CA TYR A 68 -2.22 -1.13 11.92
C TYR A 68 -1.32 -2.19 12.58
N LEU A 69 -0.01 -1.94 12.67
CA LEU A 69 0.92 -2.89 13.30
C LEU A 69 0.59 -3.19 14.76
N LEU A 70 0.15 -2.19 15.53
CA LEU A 70 -0.27 -2.37 16.92
C LEU A 70 -1.51 -3.26 17.03
N ARG A 71 -2.46 -3.10 16.10
CA ARG A 71 -3.67 -3.94 16.03
C ARG A 71 -3.33 -5.39 15.68
N GLU A 72 -2.50 -5.61 14.67
CA GLU A 72 -2.16 -6.97 14.20
C GLU A 72 -1.21 -7.71 15.16
N LEU A 73 -0.31 -7.00 15.83
CA LEU A 73 0.61 -7.60 16.80
C LEU A 73 0.04 -7.67 18.21
N GLY A 74 -1.10 -7.01 18.48
CA GLY A 74 -1.73 -6.96 19.79
C GLY A 74 -0.85 -6.27 20.83
N THR A 75 -0.17 -5.18 20.45
CA THR A 75 0.79 -4.49 21.33
C THR A 75 0.55 -3.00 21.44
N SER A 76 1.21 -2.38 22.41
CA SER A 76 1.32 -0.93 22.52
C SER A 76 2.66 -0.46 21.99
N GLY A 77 2.70 0.76 21.47
CA GLY A 77 3.90 1.32 20.89
C GLY A 77 3.71 2.76 20.47
N ASN A 78 4.82 3.39 20.10
CA ASN A 78 4.83 4.79 19.67
C ASN A 78 5.86 5.01 18.55
N VAL A 79 5.65 6.05 17.75
CA VAL A 79 6.63 6.55 16.78
C VAL A 79 7.48 7.60 17.47
N GLU A 80 8.81 7.45 17.41
CA GLU A 80 9.78 8.45 17.83
C GLU A 80 10.63 8.87 16.62
N GLY A 81 10.25 9.95 15.95
CA GLY A 81 10.96 10.42 14.75
C GLY A 81 10.94 9.36 13.64
N ASN A 82 12.13 8.89 13.22
CA ASN A 82 12.26 7.87 12.17
C ASN A 82 12.12 6.42 12.66
N ARG A 83 12.02 6.20 13.99
CA ARG A 83 11.93 4.86 14.59
C ARG A 83 10.57 4.61 15.22
N ALA A 84 10.13 3.35 15.25
CA ALA A 84 8.96 2.92 16.02
C ALA A 84 9.37 1.99 17.15
N ILE A 85 8.76 2.16 18.32
CA ILE A 85 9.01 1.35 19.51
C ILE A 85 7.74 0.55 19.81
N LEU A 86 7.87 -0.76 19.85
CA LEU A 86 6.83 -1.71 20.20
C LEU A 86 7.15 -2.36 21.55
N GLN A 87 6.15 -2.56 22.40
CA GLN A 87 6.28 -3.37 23.61
C GLN A 87 6.14 -4.85 23.24
N GLY A 88 7.15 -5.66 23.54
CA GLY A 88 7.21 -7.07 23.17
C GLY A 88 8.42 -7.42 22.32
N LYS A 89 8.60 -8.71 22.07
CA LYS A 89 9.71 -9.28 21.31
C LYS A 89 9.20 -9.76 19.95
N PHE A 90 9.51 -9.01 18.90
CA PHE A 90 9.14 -9.36 17.54
C PHE A 90 10.38 -9.52 16.70
N THR A 91 10.42 -10.62 15.94
CA THR A 91 11.50 -10.84 14.98
C THR A 91 11.26 -9.99 13.74
N HIS A 92 12.33 -9.71 13.00
CA HIS A 92 12.27 -9.02 11.73
C HIS A 92 11.29 -9.67 10.76
N TYR A 93 11.20 -11.01 10.77
CA TYR A 93 10.33 -11.75 9.88
C TYR A 93 8.87 -11.37 10.10
N VAL A 94 8.40 -11.42 11.36
CA VAL A 94 7.00 -11.12 11.72
C VAL A 94 6.63 -9.69 11.36
N ILE A 95 7.52 -8.73 11.61
CA ILE A 95 7.26 -7.32 11.27
C ILE A 95 7.17 -7.14 9.75
N ASN A 96 8.09 -7.74 8.98
CA ASN A 96 8.06 -7.63 7.52
C ASN A 96 6.83 -8.33 6.91
N ASP A 97 6.37 -9.42 7.51
CA ASP A 97 5.15 -10.12 7.08
C ASP A 97 3.91 -9.23 7.24
N ARG A 98 3.74 -8.60 8.41
CA ARG A 98 2.66 -7.63 8.65
C ARG A 98 2.76 -6.39 7.77
N VAL A 99 3.97 -5.91 7.47
CA VAL A 99 4.15 -4.79 6.53
C VAL A 99 3.73 -5.17 5.11
N LYS A 100 3.96 -6.41 4.66
CA LYS A 100 3.45 -6.89 3.37
C LYS A 100 1.93 -6.94 3.35
N GLU A 101 1.31 -7.53 4.38
CA GLU A 101 -0.15 -7.55 4.50
C GLU A 101 -0.75 -6.13 4.51
N TYR A 102 -0.06 -5.16 5.15
CA TYR A 102 -0.46 -3.77 5.09
C TYR A 102 -0.43 -3.20 3.66
N VAL A 103 0.63 -3.50 2.90
CA VAL A 103 0.75 -3.06 1.52
C VAL A 103 -0.39 -3.62 0.67
N ASP A 104 -0.65 -4.91 0.78
CA ASP A 104 -1.67 -5.59 -0.03
C ASP A 104 -3.08 -5.05 0.27
N ASN A 105 -3.36 -4.69 1.53
CA ASN A 105 -4.68 -4.22 1.95
C ASN A 105 -4.92 -2.71 1.80
N PHE A 106 -3.90 -1.87 2.01
CA PHE A 106 -4.06 -0.40 2.16
C PHE A 106 -3.27 0.43 1.15
N VAL A 107 -2.34 -0.19 0.43
CA VAL A 107 -1.52 0.49 -0.57
C VAL A 107 -1.96 0.03 -1.95
N ILE A 108 -2.06 -1.28 -2.18
CA ILE A 108 -2.48 -1.83 -3.46
C ILE A 108 -4.01 -1.75 -3.63
N CYS A 109 -4.45 -1.11 -4.70
CA CYS A 109 -5.84 -1.14 -5.13
C CYS A 109 -6.20 -2.53 -5.67
N HIS A 110 -7.31 -3.09 -5.18
CA HIS A 110 -7.76 -4.43 -5.54
C HIS A 110 -8.29 -4.54 -6.98
N GLU A 111 -8.66 -3.41 -7.59
CA GLU A 111 -9.22 -3.37 -8.95
C GLU A 111 -8.14 -3.20 -10.02
N CYS A 112 -7.16 -2.32 -9.76
CA CYS A 112 -6.15 -1.96 -10.75
C CYS A 112 -4.72 -2.42 -10.41
N ASN A 113 -4.52 -3.08 -9.27
CA ASN A 113 -3.22 -3.58 -8.78
C ASN A 113 -2.11 -2.50 -8.73
N ARG A 114 -2.51 -1.25 -8.50
CA ARG A 114 -1.59 -0.13 -8.37
C ARG A 114 -1.43 0.23 -6.89
N PRO A 115 -0.20 0.47 -6.43
CA PRO A 115 0.11 0.94 -5.08
C PRO A 115 -0.21 2.43 -4.89
#